data_AF-A0A2M7GKA9-F1
#
_entry.id   AF-A0A2M7GKA9-F1
#
_cell.length_a   1.000
_cell.length_b   1.000
_cell.length_c   1.000
_cell.angle_alpha   90.00
_cell.angle_beta   90.00
_cell.angle_gamma   90.00
#
_symmetry.space_group_name_H-M   'P 1'
#
loop_
_entity.id
_entity.type
_entity.pdbx_description
1 polymer ?
#
loop_
_entity_poly.entity_id
_entity_poly.type
_entity_poly.pdbx_seq_one_letter_code
_entity_poly.pdbx_strand_id
1 'polypeptide(L)'
;MDSKLFARIGAAVFVGLAFAMTLVQMREEPAPRAGPVPIAWVPDGDPLPLQIKACAEMGELALSSPDCRAAWAEKRRRFLGVDHPEAYSGLADPPPPDAPHLPVSAPVGDQRGED
;
A
#
# COMPACT_ATOMS: atom_id res chain seq x y z
N MET A 1 -5.93 -32.29 -35.61
CA MET A 1 -5.67 -31.72 -34.27
C MET A 1 -4.18 -31.73 -34.06
N ASP A 2 -3.57 -30.56 -33.86
CA ASP A 2 -2.13 -30.43 -33.63
C ASP A 2 -1.75 -30.93 -32.24
N SER A 3 -1.72 -32.25 -32.07
CA SER A 3 -1.34 -32.94 -30.82
C SER A 3 0.02 -32.44 -30.30
N LYS A 4 0.92 -32.05 -31.21
CA LYS A 4 2.22 -31.46 -30.89
C LYS A 4 2.11 -30.05 -30.27
N LEU A 5 1.11 -29.26 -30.68
CA LEU A 5 0.85 -27.95 -30.10
C LEU A 5 0.26 -28.12 -28.69
N PHE A 6 -0.70 -29.02 -28.53
CA PHE A 6 -1.30 -29.33 -27.23
C PHE A 6 -0.26 -29.84 -26.22
N ALA A 7 0.68 -30.69 -26.66
CA ALA A 7 1.77 -31.17 -25.81
C ALA A 7 2.69 -30.03 -25.33
N ARG A 8 3.02 -29.07 -26.20
CA ARG A 8 3.85 -27.91 -25.83
C ARG A 8 3.15 -26.98 -24.85
N ILE A 9 1.86 -26.72 -25.07
CA ILE A 9 1.06 -25.88 -24.17
C ILE A 9 0.96 -26.55 -22.79
N GLY A 10 0.65 -27.85 -22.74
CA GLY A 10 0.60 -28.60 -21.49
C GLY A 10 1.92 -28.56 -20.72
N ALA A 11 3.05 -28.77 -21.42
CA ALA A 11 4.37 -28.70 -20.81
C ALA A 11 4.69 -27.29 -20.27
N ALA A 12 4.37 -26.23 -21.02
CA ALA A 12 4.60 -24.85 -20.58
C ALA A 12 3.77 -24.49 -19.33
N VAL A 13 2.49 -24.88 -19.30
CA VAL A 13 1.61 -24.67 -18.15
C VAL A 13 2.13 -25.42 -16.92
N PHE A 14 2.56 -26.68 -17.09
CA PHE A 14 3.08 -27.48 -15.99
C PHE A 14 4.37 -26.88 -15.42
N VAL A 15 5.30 -26.45 -16.26
CA VAL A 15 6.53 -25.76 -15.82
C VAL A 15 6.19 -24.45 -15.11
N GLY A 16 5.25 -23.66 -15.63
CA GLY A 16 4.79 -22.44 -14.99
C GLY A 16 4.21 -22.68 -13.59
N LEU A 17 3.37 -23.71 -13.44
CA LEU A 17 2.77 -24.07 -12.15
C LEU A 17 3.82 -24.57 -11.16
N ALA A 18 4.76 -25.42 -11.61
CA ALA A 18 5.86 -25.91 -10.78
C ALA A 18 6.76 -24.75 -10.29
N PHE A 19 7.02 -23.77 -11.16
CA PHE A 19 7.79 -22.59 -10.79
C PHE A 19 7.04 -21.69 -9.81
N ALA A 20 5.75 -21.45 -10.04
CA ALA A 20 4.90 -20.69 -9.11
C ALA A 20 4.86 -21.35 -7.73
N MET A 21 4.68 -22.68 -7.66
CA MET A 21 4.75 -23.42 -6.40
C MET A 21 6.12 -23.32 -5.74
N THR A 22 7.21 -23.45 -6.50
CA THR A 22 8.58 -23.31 -5.98
C THR A 22 8.80 -21.92 -5.40
N LEU A 23 8.33 -20.88 -6.10
CA LEU A 23 8.41 -19.50 -5.61
C LEU A 23 7.59 -19.31 -4.32
N VAL A 24 6.39 -19.89 -4.22
CA VAL A 24 5.58 -19.84 -2.99
C VAL A 24 6.30 -20.56 -1.84
N GLN A 25 6.81 -21.77 -2.08
CA GLN A 25 7.60 -22.52 -1.10
C GLN A 25 8.87 -21.77 -0.66
N MET A 26 9.49 -20.98 -1.54
CA MET A 26 10.62 -20.12 -1.20
C MET A 26 10.22 -18.82 -0.50
N ARG A 27 8.98 -18.35 -0.71
CA ARG A 27 8.38 -17.18 -0.05
C ARG A 27 7.80 -17.52 1.33
N GLU A 28 7.50 -18.78 1.57
CA GLU A 28 7.40 -19.35 2.91
C GLU A 28 8.79 -19.39 3.53
N GLU A 29 9.27 -18.19 3.87
CA GLU A 29 10.32 -18.04 4.86
C GLU A 29 9.96 -18.84 6.12
N PRO A 30 10.96 -19.44 6.80
CA PRO A 30 10.74 -20.27 7.98
C PRO A 30 9.87 -19.50 8.98
N ALA A 31 8.85 -20.19 9.51
CA ALA A 31 7.87 -19.74 10.52
C ALA A 31 8.21 -18.37 11.10
N PRO A 32 7.30 -17.38 10.98
CA PRO A 32 7.62 -15.97 11.07
C PRO A 32 8.60 -15.75 12.22
N ARG A 33 9.88 -15.54 11.89
CA ARG A 33 10.78 -14.96 12.86
C ARG A 33 10.06 -13.68 13.24
N ALA A 34 9.68 -13.58 14.51
CA ALA A 34 9.25 -12.33 15.12
C ALA A 34 10.45 -11.37 15.05
N GLY A 35 10.76 -10.91 13.83
CA GLY A 35 11.49 -9.68 13.64
C GLY A 35 10.69 -8.61 14.36
N PRO A 36 11.36 -7.61 14.95
CA PRO A 36 10.68 -6.56 15.68
C PRO A 36 9.59 -6.01 14.77
N VAL A 37 8.33 -6.31 15.12
CA VAL A 37 7.18 -5.68 14.49
C VAL A 37 7.49 -4.20 14.65
N PRO A 38 7.62 -3.43 13.56
CA PRO A 38 7.68 -1.99 13.69
C PRO A 38 6.38 -1.66 14.41
N ILE A 39 6.49 -1.31 15.70
CA ILE A 39 5.39 -0.73 16.42
C ILE A 39 5.21 0.60 15.72
N ALA A 40 4.38 0.61 14.67
CA ALA A 40 3.81 1.84 14.16
C ALA A 40 3.21 2.48 15.40
N TRP A 41 3.82 3.59 15.83
CA TRP A 41 3.34 4.37 16.94
C TRP A 41 1.88 4.68 16.64
N VAL A 42 0.98 3.96 17.30
CA VAL A 42 -0.45 4.27 17.26
C VAL A 42 -0.59 5.36 18.30
N PRO A 43 -0.92 6.61 17.91
CA PRO A 43 -1.29 7.61 18.89
C PRO A 43 -2.43 7.01 19.72
N ASP A 44 -2.25 6.99 21.05
CA ASP A 44 -3.25 6.45 21.97
C ASP A 44 -4.61 7.10 21.69
N GLY A 45 -5.55 6.33 21.14
CA GLY A 45 -6.92 6.76 20.85
C GLY A 45 -7.32 6.84 19.37
N ASP A 46 -6.46 6.52 18.41
CA ASP A 46 -6.86 6.55 16.99
C ASP A 46 -7.84 5.41 16.63
N PRO A 47 -9.08 5.69 16.17
CA PRO A 47 -10.02 4.66 15.74
C PRO A 47 -9.67 4.04 14.38
N LEU A 48 -8.71 4.61 13.63
CA LEU A 48 -8.38 4.19 12.27
C LEU A 48 -7.95 2.71 12.15
N PRO A 49 -7.11 2.13 13.04
CA PRO A 49 -6.74 0.72 12.94
C PRO A 49 -7.94 -0.22 13.10
N LEU A 50 -8.89 0.14 13.97
CA LEU A 50 -10.11 -0.64 14.19
C LEU A 50 -11.03 -0.59 12.96
N GLN A 51 -11.20 0.60 12.37
CA GLN A 51 -11.97 0.78 11.14
C GLN A 51 -11.37 0.01 9.96
N ILE A 52 -10.05 0.06 9.79
CA ILE A 52 -9.34 -0.71 8.76
C ILE A 52 -9.54 -2.21 8.94
N LYS A 53 -9.54 -2.71 10.18
CA LYS A 53 -9.79 -4.13 10.47
C LYS A 53 -11.21 -4.53 10.07
N ALA A 54 -12.21 -3.74 10.49
CA ALA A 54 -13.61 -3.98 10.12
C ALA A 54 -13.80 -3.97 8.58
N CYS A 55 -13.16 -3.02 7.89
CA CYS A 55 -13.18 -2.97 6.44
C CYS A 55 -12.48 -4.16 5.77
N ALA A 56 -11.40 -4.68 6.34
CA ALA A 56 -10.73 -5.87 5.82
C ALA A 56 -11.60 -7.14 5.98
N GLU A 57 -12.33 -7.27 7.10
CA GLU A 57 -13.23 -8.41 7.34
C GLU A 57 -14.43 -8.43 6.37
N MET A 58 -14.84 -7.26 5.85
CA MET A 58 -15.90 -7.16 4.83
C MET A 58 -15.44 -7.58 3.42
N GLY A 59 -14.14 -7.63 3.13
CA GLY A 59 -13.60 -8.05 1.83
C GLY A 59 -14.07 -7.18 0.66
N GLU A 60 -14.62 -7.81 -0.39
CA GLU A 60 -15.11 -7.13 -1.60
C GLU A 60 -16.19 -6.08 -1.30
N LEU A 61 -17.01 -6.30 -0.27
CA LEU A 61 -18.06 -5.35 0.14
C LEU A 61 -17.49 -4.01 0.63
N ALA A 62 -16.25 -3.99 1.12
CA ALA A 62 -15.60 -2.76 1.55
C ALA A 62 -15.19 -1.87 0.36
N LEU A 63 -15.09 -2.41 -0.86
CA LEU A 63 -14.71 -1.65 -2.05
C LEU A 63 -15.81 -0.67 -2.49
N SER A 64 -17.08 -0.99 -2.24
CA SER A 64 -18.21 -0.11 -2.55
C SER A 64 -18.54 0.86 -1.41
N SER A 65 -18.07 0.60 -0.19
CA SER A 65 -18.26 1.50 0.95
C SER A 65 -17.40 2.77 0.83
N PRO A 66 -18.00 3.97 0.89
CA PRO A 66 -17.25 5.22 0.87
C PRO A 66 -16.35 5.35 2.12
N ASP A 67 -16.83 4.92 3.27
CA ASP A 67 -16.11 5.05 4.55
C ASP A 67 -14.86 4.18 4.58
N CYS A 68 -14.96 2.94 4.07
CA CYS A 68 -13.81 2.06 3.95
C CYS A 68 -12.77 2.59 2.97
N ARG A 69 -13.20 3.13 1.82
CA ARG A 69 -12.27 3.74 0.86
C ARG A 69 -11.53 4.94 1.48
N ALA A 70 -12.24 5.76 2.26
CA ALA A 70 -11.66 6.90 2.96
C ALA A 70 -10.62 6.44 4.01
N ALA A 71 -10.96 5.44 4.83
CA ALA A 71 -10.04 4.89 5.84
C ALA A 71 -8.75 4.35 5.20
N TRP A 72 -8.85 3.61 4.09
CA TRP A 72 -7.67 3.10 3.37
C TRP A 72 -6.82 4.21 2.75
N ALA A 73 -7.45 5.27 2.22
CA ALA A 73 -6.73 6.43 1.71
C ALA A 73 -5.95 7.13 2.83
N GLU A 74 -6.56 7.29 4.00
CA GLU A 74 -5.94 7.89 5.19
C GLU A 74 -4.75 7.08 5.69
N LYS A 75 -4.90 5.76 5.84
CA LYS A 75 -3.79 4.87 6.22
C LYS A 75 -2.61 4.99 5.25
N ARG A 76 -2.87 5.13 3.95
CA ARG A 76 -1.83 5.30 2.93
C ARG A 76 -1.12 6.65 3.06
N ARG A 77 -1.87 7.74 3.28
CA ARG A 77 -1.29 9.09 3.50
C ARG A 77 -0.31 9.09 4.67
N ARG A 78 -0.73 8.53 5.80
CA ARG A 78 0.11 8.40 7.00
C ARG A 78 1.33 7.53 6.79
N PHE A 79 1.17 6.38 6.12
CA PHE A 79 2.29 5.50 5.82
C PHE A 79 3.31 6.14 4.89
N LEU A 80 2.85 6.90 3.90
CA LEU A 80 3.70 7.66 2.99
C LEU A 80 4.26 8.94 3.63
N GLY A 81 3.91 9.23 4.89
CA GLY A 81 4.36 10.39 5.62
C GLY A 81 3.87 11.71 5.04
N VAL A 82 2.84 11.72 4.17
CA VAL A 82 2.29 12.94 3.53
C VAL A 82 1.78 13.94 4.57
N ASP A 83 1.46 13.46 5.77
CA ASP A 83 1.01 14.27 6.90
C ASP A 83 2.17 14.88 7.71
N HIS A 84 3.42 14.57 7.37
CA HIS A 84 4.64 15.13 8.00
C HIS A 84 5.56 15.83 6.97
N PRO A 85 5.18 17.02 6.47
CA PRO A 85 6.02 17.85 5.61
C PRO A 85 7.39 18.23 6.12
N GLU A 86 7.53 18.32 7.42
CA GLU A 86 8.79 18.49 8.11
C GLU A 86 9.78 17.33 7.85
N ALA A 87 9.30 16.10 7.65
CA ALA A 87 10.15 14.93 7.47
C ALA A 87 10.85 14.91 6.11
N TYR A 88 10.23 15.50 5.08
CA TYR A 88 10.81 15.66 3.74
C TYR A 88 11.43 17.04 3.49
N SER A 89 11.16 18.03 4.35
CA SER A 89 11.76 19.37 4.25
C SER A 89 13.29 19.37 4.39
N GLY A 90 13.86 18.39 5.11
CA GLY A 90 15.32 18.24 5.26
C GLY A 90 16.03 17.56 4.09
N LEU A 91 15.30 16.96 3.14
CA LEU A 91 15.83 16.35 1.92
C LEU A 91 15.69 17.26 0.69
N ALA A 92 15.01 18.40 0.82
CA ALA A 92 14.96 19.39 -0.23
C ALA A 92 16.31 20.11 -0.32
N ASP A 93 17.07 19.84 -1.39
CA ASP A 93 18.20 20.71 -1.76
C ASP A 93 17.65 22.15 -1.91
N PRO A 94 18.35 23.18 -1.40
CA PRO A 94 17.91 24.56 -1.59
C PRO A 94 17.77 24.82 -3.10
N PRO A 95 16.69 25.48 -3.54
CA PRO A 95 16.54 25.80 -4.95
C PRO A 95 17.76 26.61 -5.41
N PRO A 96 18.28 26.36 -6.64
CA PRO A 96 19.35 27.19 -7.18
C PRO A 96 18.91 28.66 -7.15
N PRO A 97 19.82 29.60 -6.87
CA PRO A 97 19.49 31.00 -6.58
C PRO A 97 18.71 31.71 -7.69
N ASP A 98 18.70 31.16 -8.91
CA ASP A 98 18.03 31.69 -10.09
C ASP A 98 16.71 30.97 -10.46
N ALA A 99 16.19 30.10 -9.58
CA ALA A 99 14.93 29.41 -9.85
C ALA A 99 13.75 30.39 -9.90
N PRO A 100 12.98 30.44 -11.00
CA PRO A 100 11.77 31.27 -11.07
C PRO A 100 10.82 30.90 -9.92
N HIS A 101 10.34 31.91 -9.18
CA HIS A 101 9.32 31.74 -8.15
C HIS A 101 7.99 31.32 -8.79
N LEU A 102 7.83 30.01 -9.03
CA LEU A 102 6.53 29.44 -9.35
C LEU A 102 5.73 29.34 -8.05
N PRO A 103 4.44 29.75 -8.06
CA PRO A 103 3.60 29.59 -6.88
C PRO A 103 3.47 28.10 -6.56
N VAL A 104 4.06 27.69 -5.43
CA VAL A 104 3.80 26.38 -4.83
C VAL A 104 2.31 26.31 -4.56
N SER A 105 1.61 25.49 -5.34
CA SER A 105 0.20 25.21 -5.11
C SER A 105 0.11 24.41 -3.81
N ALA A 106 -0.46 25.01 -2.77
CA ALA A 106 -0.72 24.33 -1.51
C ALA A 106 -1.58 23.08 -1.78
N PRO A 107 -1.36 21.97 -1.03
CA PRO A 107 -2.28 20.85 -1.08
C PRO A 107 -3.67 21.37 -0.67
N VAL A 108 -4.66 21.14 -1.53
CA VAL A 108 -6.05 21.49 -1.24
C VAL A 108 -6.50 20.60 -0.08
N GLY A 109 -6.46 21.16 1.13
CA GLY A 109 -7.00 20.51 2.32
C GLY A 109 -8.51 20.42 2.18
N ASP A 110 -9.04 19.20 2.21
CA ASP A 110 -10.47 18.90 2.17
C ASP A 110 -11.11 19.42 3.46
N GLN A 111 -11.65 20.64 3.39
CA GLN A 111 -12.57 21.18 4.39
C GLN A 111 -13.95 20.53 4.18
N ARG A 112 -14.20 19.43 4.89
CA ARG A 112 -15.55 18.90 5.13
C ARG A 112 -15.50 18.15 6.46
N GLY A 113 -15.77 18.77 7.60
CA GLY A 113 -17.03 19.43 7.94
C GLY A 113 -17.65 18.57 9.03
N GLU A 114 -17.43 18.99 10.29
CA GLU A 114 -18.20 18.57 11.46
C GLU A 114 -19.70 18.74 11.19
N ASP A 115 -20.47 17.69 11.43
CA ASP A 115 -21.83 17.71 11.98
C ASP A 115 -22.16 16.32 12.56
#